data_AF-A0A383W4A4-F1
#
_entry.id   AF-A0A383W4A4-F1
#
_cell.length_a   1.000
_cell.length_b   1.000
_cell.length_c   1.000
_cell.angle_alpha   90.00
_cell.angle_beta   90.00
_cell.angle_gamma   90.00
#
_symmetry.space_group_name_H-M   'P 1'
#
loop_
_entity.id
_entity.type
_entity.pdbx_description
1 polymer ?
#
loop_
_entity_poly.entity_id
_entity_poly.type
_entity_poly.pdbx_seq_one_letter_code
_entity_poly.pdbx_strand_id
1 'polypeptide(L)'
;MMNASRTARQPCRSTQGAAFSPAQAQLRRGAVSSSTCRSRRSLVVRAAGAYEALEPDVYCCLGLSHCFKKADDGRLADVMVIEPISSSSLECMATGAKTSFKLATGISFADAMARDKARLPEQFADGFFCDEWAYRLEAAARTWQRPHAQDNLMDIVPLGKVRGNFNFSLDNKRVLNFENVVTDDDNVKQDMSIDVYGRADKKARDEAMAAAAAEEETSEAAKQEQEAEELDALLAM
;
A
#
# COMPACT_ATOMS: atom_id res chain seq x y z
N MET A 1 -46.33 -34.80 52.71
CA MET A 1 -47.22 -34.06 51.79
C MET A 1 -46.60 -34.11 50.41
N MET A 2 -47.15 -35.00 49.58
CA MET A 2 -46.86 -35.14 48.15
C MET A 2 -47.80 -34.20 47.40
N ASN A 3 -47.37 -33.63 46.27
CA ASN A 3 -48.33 -33.44 45.19
C ASN A 3 -47.67 -33.64 43.82
N ALA A 4 -48.40 -34.38 42.99
CA ALA A 4 -47.92 -35.08 41.83
C ALA A 4 -48.24 -34.32 40.52
N SER A 5 -47.38 -34.56 39.53
CA SER A 5 -47.66 -34.93 38.14
C SER A 5 -49.01 -34.51 37.49
N ARG A 6 -48.93 -33.88 36.32
CA ARG A 6 -49.41 -34.48 35.05
C ARG A 6 -49.05 -33.66 33.79
N THR A 7 -48.42 -34.37 32.87
CA THR A 7 -48.16 -34.10 31.45
C THR A 7 -49.39 -34.34 30.55
N ALA A 8 -49.52 -33.59 29.45
CA ALA A 8 -50.31 -33.94 28.26
C ALA A 8 -49.60 -33.34 27.02
N ARG A 9 -48.85 -34.11 26.23
CA ARG A 9 -49.20 -34.89 25.01
C ARG A 9 -49.82 -34.10 23.86
N GLN A 10 -49.05 -34.07 22.75
CA GLN A 10 -49.43 -33.74 21.37
C GLN A 10 -50.54 -34.66 20.83
N PRO A 11 -51.14 -34.29 19.70
CA PRO A 11 -51.00 -35.19 18.55
C PRO A 11 -50.60 -34.51 17.23
N CYS A 12 -49.75 -35.26 16.54
CA CYS A 12 -49.35 -35.19 15.15
C CYS A 12 -50.55 -35.30 14.19
N ARG A 13 -50.50 -34.57 13.06
CA ARG A 13 -51.36 -34.82 11.89
C ARG A 13 -50.53 -35.11 10.64
N SER A 14 -50.89 -36.27 10.10
CA SER A 14 -50.62 -36.97 8.86
C SER A 14 -50.21 -36.20 7.59
N THR A 15 -49.29 -36.86 6.90
CA THR A 15 -48.92 -36.88 5.49
C THR A 15 -50.09 -36.98 4.48
N GLN A 16 -50.05 -36.16 3.43
CA GLN A 16 -50.40 -36.46 2.04
C GLN A 16 -49.45 -35.58 1.19
N GLY A 17 -48.62 -36.04 0.26
CA GLY A 17 -48.85 -37.09 -0.72
C GLY A 17 -49.40 -36.46 -2.01
N ALA A 18 -48.60 -35.69 -2.74
CA ALA A 18 -48.94 -35.23 -4.08
C ALA A 18 -47.70 -35.32 -4.98
N ALA A 19 -47.72 -36.36 -5.82
CA ALA A 19 -46.79 -36.56 -6.91
C ALA A 19 -46.93 -35.44 -7.95
N PHE A 20 -45.81 -34.97 -8.49
CA PHE A 20 -45.80 -34.15 -9.71
C PHE A 20 -44.66 -34.58 -10.62
N SER A 21 -44.99 -35.43 -11.58
CA SER A 21 -44.47 -35.41 -12.95
C SER A 21 -45.58 -36.00 -13.83
N PRO A 22 -45.86 -35.45 -15.03
CA PRO A 22 -44.88 -35.56 -16.11
C PRO A 22 -44.80 -34.34 -17.07
N ALA A 23 -43.66 -34.28 -17.75
CA ALA A 23 -43.45 -34.06 -19.17
C ALA A 23 -44.25 -32.97 -19.95
N GLN A 24 -43.44 -32.17 -20.66
CA GLN A 24 -43.69 -31.51 -21.95
C GLN A 24 -44.75 -30.39 -21.99
N ALA A 25 -44.30 -29.17 -22.32
CA ALA A 25 -44.58 -28.59 -23.63
C ALA A 25 -44.03 -27.16 -23.75
N GLN A 26 -43.37 -26.94 -24.90
CA GLN A 26 -43.35 -25.70 -25.69
C GLN A 26 -42.36 -24.59 -25.30
N LEU A 27 -41.26 -24.60 -26.08
CA LEU A 27 -40.48 -23.43 -26.45
C LEU A 27 -41.40 -22.26 -26.81
N ARG A 28 -41.31 -21.17 -26.05
CA ARG A 28 -41.70 -19.84 -26.52
C ARG A 28 -40.43 -19.04 -26.76
N ARG A 29 -40.14 -18.83 -28.05
CA ARG A 29 -39.19 -17.82 -28.54
C ARG A 29 -39.71 -16.45 -28.11
N GLY A 30 -39.18 -15.94 -27.00
CA GLY A 30 -39.34 -14.56 -26.59
C GLY A 30 -38.35 -13.69 -27.35
N ALA A 31 -38.88 -12.73 -28.12
CA ALA A 31 -38.12 -11.78 -28.90
C ALA A 31 -37.12 -11.00 -28.02
N VAL A 32 -35.86 -10.98 -28.44
CA VAL A 32 -34.80 -10.16 -27.87
C VAL A 32 -35.11 -8.70 -28.22
N SER A 33 -35.80 -7.99 -27.33
CA SER A 33 -35.88 -6.54 -27.39
C SER A 33 -34.59 -5.97 -26.81
N SER A 34 -33.65 -5.65 -27.68
CA SER A 34 -32.45 -4.88 -27.38
C SER A 34 -32.85 -3.44 -27.05
N SER A 35 -33.36 -3.21 -25.84
CA SER A 35 -33.49 -1.85 -25.29
C SER A 35 -32.15 -1.46 -24.67
N THR A 36 -31.24 -0.96 -25.51
CA THR A 36 -30.06 -0.23 -25.06
C THR A 36 -30.48 1.09 -24.43
N CYS A 37 -30.96 1.04 -23.19
CA CYS A 37 -30.95 2.20 -22.30
C CYS A 37 -29.52 2.33 -21.75
N ARG A 38 -28.61 2.89 -22.56
CA ARG A 38 -27.36 3.43 -22.04
C ARG A 38 -27.71 4.73 -21.33
N SER A 39 -28.09 4.62 -20.05
CA SER A 39 -28.06 5.74 -19.12
C SER A 39 -26.61 6.25 -19.11
N ARG A 40 -26.37 7.32 -19.86
CA ARG A 40 -25.16 8.11 -19.74
C ARG A 40 -25.22 8.79 -18.37
N ARG A 41 -24.81 8.07 -17.33
CA ARG A 41 -24.31 8.74 -16.13
C ARG A 41 -23.11 9.54 -16.62
N SER A 42 -23.27 10.86 -16.76
CA SER A 42 -22.15 11.76 -16.97
C SER A 42 -21.20 11.54 -15.80
N LEU A 43 -20.14 10.80 -16.06
CA LEU A 43 -19.01 10.69 -15.15
C LEU A 43 -18.44 12.09 -15.10
N VAL A 44 -18.83 12.85 -14.08
CA VAL A 44 -18.22 14.15 -13.78
C VAL A 44 -16.81 13.82 -13.35
N VAL A 45 -15.89 13.81 -14.31
CA VAL A 45 -14.45 13.82 -14.05
C VAL A 45 -14.17 15.20 -13.47
N ARG A 46 -14.26 15.32 -12.13
CA ARG A 46 -13.79 16.51 -11.42
C ARG A 46 -12.33 16.69 -11.79
N ALA A 47 -11.99 17.84 -12.36
CA ALA A 47 -10.63 18.17 -12.76
C ALA A 47 -9.69 18.02 -11.56
N ALA A 48 -8.64 17.21 -11.72
CA ALA A 48 -7.67 16.87 -10.67
C ALA A 48 -6.74 18.04 -10.26
N GLY A 49 -7.15 19.29 -10.47
CA GLY A 49 -6.31 20.49 -10.29
C GLY A 49 -6.96 21.66 -9.57
N ALA A 50 -8.24 21.56 -9.19
CA ALA A 50 -8.84 22.54 -8.28
C ALA A 50 -8.66 22.04 -6.86
N TYR A 51 -7.83 22.73 -6.06
CA TYR A 51 -7.83 22.57 -4.61
C TYR A 51 -9.20 23.06 -4.13
N GLU A 52 -10.20 22.19 -4.10
CA GLU A 52 -11.45 22.53 -3.42
C GLU A 52 -11.07 22.72 -1.95
N ALA A 53 -11.26 23.94 -1.44
CA ALA A 53 -10.96 24.26 -0.06
C ALA A 53 -11.75 23.31 0.84
N LEU A 54 -11.08 22.71 1.82
CA LEU A 54 -11.74 21.86 2.79
C LEU A 54 -12.48 22.75 3.80
N GLU A 55 -13.74 22.43 4.05
CA GLU A 55 -14.49 23.10 5.12
C GLU A 55 -13.84 22.83 6.49
N PRO A 56 -13.85 23.82 7.41
CA PRO A 56 -13.14 23.71 8.69
C PRO A 56 -13.70 22.63 9.61
N ASP A 57 -14.98 22.28 9.44
CA ASP A 57 -15.71 21.30 10.23
C ASP A 57 -15.60 19.86 9.69
N VAL A 58 -14.88 19.66 8.58
CA VAL A 58 -14.66 18.33 7.99
C VAL A 58 -14.06 17.40 9.04
N TYR A 59 -14.70 16.24 9.19
CA TYR A 59 -14.21 15.19 10.07
C TYR A 59 -12.83 14.70 9.62
N CYS A 60 -11.92 14.61 10.58
CA CYS A 60 -10.60 14.00 10.44
C CYS A 60 -10.39 12.97 11.55
N CYS A 61 -9.59 11.95 11.25
CA CYS A 61 -9.14 10.99 12.23
C CYS A 61 -7.63 11.12 12.39
N LEU A 62 -7.15 11.23 13.63
CA LEU A 62 -5.73 11.26 13.97
C LEU A 62 -5.35 9.98 14.70
N GLY A 63 -4.22 9.41 14.33
CA GLY A 63 -3.63 8.24 14.94
C GLY A 63 -2.38 8.57 15.74
N LEU A 64 -2.19 7.88 16.85
CA LEU A 64 -0.92 7.84 17.57
C LEU A 64 -0.17 6.56 17.18
N SER A 65 0.83 6.67 16.31
CA SER A 65 1.67 5.56 15.88
C SER A 65 2.93 5.41 16.74
N HIS A 66 3.31 4.16 16.99
CA HIS A 66 4.61 3.81 17.57
C HIS A 66 5.57 3.53 16.43
N CYS A 67 6.52 4.43 16.25
CA CYS A 67 7.54 4.38 15.21
C CYS A 67 8.93 4.36 15.83
N PHE A 68 9.94 4.16 15.00
CA PHE A 68 11.34 4.11 15.41
C PHE A 68 12.17 5.11 14.62
N LYS A 69 13.19 5.68 15.23
CA LYS A 69 14.25 6.43 14.54
C LYS A 69 15.59 5.77 14.82
N LYS A 70 16.41 5.61 13.78
CA LYS A 70 17.79 5.15 13.91
C LYS A 70 18.64 6.32 14.44
N ALA A 71 19.22 6.16 15.62
CA ALA A 71 20.16 7.12 16.19
C ALA A 71 21.55 6.95 15.57
N ASP A 72 22.44 7.92 15.82
CA ASP A 72 23.80 7.94 15.27
C ASP A 72 24.66 6.75 15.77
N ASP A 73 24.32 6.18 16.92
CA ASP A 73 24.93 4.98 17.49
C ASP A 73 24.43 3.68 16.84
N GLY A 74 23.57 3.78 15.82
CA GLY A 74 22.98 2.66 15.09
C GLY A 74 21.82 1.96 15.83
N ARG A 75 21.45 2.42 17.03
CA ARG A 75 20.31 1.87 17.78
C ARG A 75 18.99 2.47 17.32
N LEU A 76 17.90 1.73 17.54
CA LEU A 76 16.54 2.21 17.28
C LEU A 76 15.97 2.85 18.55
N ALA A 77 15.64 4.13 18.47
CA ALA A 77 14.93 4.86 19.51
C ALA A 77 13.42 4.88 19.23
N ASP A 78 12.62 4.64 20.27
CA ASP A 78 11.17 4.70 20.21
C ASP A 78 10.67 6.14 20.06
N VAL A 79 9.74 6.35 19.12
CA VAL A 79 9.13 7.66 18.87
C VAL A 79 7.62 7.49 18.68
N MET A 80 6.86 8.28 19.42
CA MET A 80 5.41 8.36 19.26
C MET A 80 5.07 9.47 18.27
N VAL A 81 4.35 9.15 17.20
CA VAL A 81 4.02 10.08 16.12
C VAL A 81 2.52 10.23 15.97
N ILE A 82 2.06 11.47 15.87
CA ILE A 82 0.69 11.83 15.55
C ILE A 82 0.60 11.94 14.04
N GLU A 83 -0.26 11.13 13.43
CA GLU A 83 -0.45 11.07 11.97
C GLU A 83 -1.93 11.16 11.61
N PRO A 84 -2.28 11.84 10.51
CA PRO A 84 -3.64 11.78 9.98
C PRO A 84 -3.92 10.40 9.39
N ILE A 85 -5.05 9.80 9.75
CA ILE A 85 -5.52 8.51 9.27
C ILE A 85 -6.55 8.72 8.14
N SER A 86 -6.31 8.07 7.00
CA SER A 86 -7.28 8.03 5.90
C SER A 86 -8.47 7.12 6.21
N SER A 87 -9.61 7.34 5.57
CA SER A 87 -10.81 6.52 5.77
C SER A 87 -10.56 5.03 5.51
N SER A 88 -9.88 4.69 4.41
CA SER A 88 -9.52 3.31 4.09
C SER A 88 -8.55 2.69 5.11
N SER A 89 -7.59 3.47 5.62
CA SER A 89 -6.68 2.98 6.67
C SER A 89 -7.44 2.65 7.96
N LEU A 90 -8.40 3.48 8.37
CA LEU A 90 -9.21 3.20 9.55
C LEU A 90 -10.06 1.94 9.37
N GLU A 91 -10.66 1.77 8.20
CA GLU A 91 -11.45 0.58 7.86
C GLU A 91 -10.61 -0.71 7.94
N CYS A 92 -9.40 -0.71 7.36
CA CYS A 92 -8.48 -1.85 7.45
C CYS A 92 -8.09 -2.14 8.91
N MET A 93 -7.79 -1.11 9.70
CA MET A 93 -7.48 -1.26 11.13
C MET A 93 -8.67 -1.83 11.92
N ALA A 94 -9.88 -1.37 11.62
CA ALA A 94 -11.10 -1.85 12.27
C ALA A 94 -11.42 -3.31 11.92
N THR A 95 -11.04 -3.76 10.72
CA THR A 95 -11.17 -5.15 10.28
C THR A 95 -10.13 -6.08 10.96
N GLY A 96 -9.16 -5.52 11.69
CA GLY A 96 -8.15 -6.29 12.43
C GLY A 96 -6.82 -6.43 11.72
N ALA A 97 -6.55 -5.63 10.69
CA ALA A 97 -5.22 -5.58 10.08
C ALA A 97 -4.17 -5.15 11.12
N LYS A 98 -2.98 -5.78 11.06
CA LYS A 98 -1.85 -5.42 11.92
C LYS A 98 -1.48 -3.96 11.68
N THR A 99 -1.30 -3.20 12.76
CA THR A 99 -1.05 -1.77 12.67
C THR A 99 0.01 -1.30 13.67
N SER A 100 0.71 -0.21 13.32
CA SER A 100 1.60 0.52 14.23
C SER A 100 0.87 1.55 15.08
N PHE A 101 -0.43 1.78 14.82
CA PHE A 101 -1.24 2.73 15.58
C PHE A 101 -1.71 2.13 16.90
N LYS A 102 -1.38 2.80 18.01
CA LYS A 102 -1.89 2.45 19.35
C LYS A 102 -3.27 3.02 19.59
N LEU A 103 -3.47 4.28 19.22
CA LEU A 103 -4.71 5.02 19.47
C LEU A 103 -5.16 5.76 18.21
N ALA A 104 -6.45 6.04 18.12
CA ALA A 104 -7.03 6.94 17.14
C ALA A 104 -8.06 7.86 17.82
N THR A 105 -8.20 9.09 17.34
CA THR A 105 -9.19 10.07 17.81
C THR A 105 -9.82 10.83 16.65
N GLY A 106 -11.13 11.08 16.73
CA GLY A 106 -11.85 11.93 15.79
C GLY A 106 -11.72 13.40 16.17
N ILE A 107 -11.49 14.28 15.21
CA ILE A 107 -11.30 15.73 15.41
C ILE A 107 -11.77 16.51 14.16
N SER A 108 -12.05 17.80 14.32
CA SER A 108 -12.32 18.68 13.17
C SER A 108 -11.03 19.00 12.40
N PHE A 109 -11.15 19.27 11.11
CA PHE A 109 -10.02 19.66 10.27
C PHE A 109 -9.35 20.94 10.77
N ALA A 110 -10.12 21.95 11.16
CA ALA A 110 -9.58 23.20 11.70
C ALA A 110 -8.77 22.99 12.98
N ASP A 111 -9.26 22.18 13.91
CA ASP A 111 -8.54 21.88 15.16
C ASP A 111 -7.27 21.07 14.90
N ALA A 112 -7.34 20.09 13.99
CA ALA A 112 -6.16 19.31 13.58
C ALA A 112 -5.10 20.18 12.87
N MET A 113 -5.54 21.15 12.07
CA MET A 113 -4.64 22.05 11.34
C MET A 113 -3.93 23.04 12.28
N ALA A 114 -4.57 23.43 13.38
CA ALA A 114 -3.97 24.30 14.40
C ALA A 114 -2.79 23.66 15.14
N ARG A 115 -2.65 22.32 15.09
CA ARG A 115 -1.61 21.54 15.80
C ARG A 115 -1.54 21.82 17.30
N ASP A 116 -2.67 22.18 17.89
CA ASP A 116 -2.79 22.44 19.31
C ASP A 116 -2.98 21.13 20.08
N LYS A 117 -1.93 20.68 20.77
CA LYS A 117 -1.98 19.45 21.59
C LYS A 117 -3.00 19.55 22.73
N ALA A 118 -3.34 20.75 23.20
CA ALA A 118 -4.33 20.91 24.27
C ALA A 118 -5.76 20.55 23.83
N ARG A 119 -6.02 20.54 22.52
CA ARG A 119 -7.30 20.10 21.93
C ARG A 119 -7.34 18.59 21.70
N LEU A 120 -6.20 17.91 21.82
CA LEU A 120 -6.12 16.47 21.70
C LEU A 120 -6.33 15.81 23.08
N PRO A 121 -6.82 14.56 23.09
CA PRO A 121 -6.87 13.76 24.31
C PRO A 121 -5.48 13.62 24.95
N GLU A 122 -5.42 13.54 26.28
CA GLU A 122 -4.16 13.50 27.06
C GLU A 122 -3.17 12.44 26.57
N GLN A 123 -3.67 11.32 26.04
CA GLN A 123 -2.84 10.23 25.53
C GLN A 123 -1.98 10.64 24.31
N PHE A 124 -2.29 11.75 23.65
CA PHE A 124 -1.54 12.29 22.51
C PHE A 124 -0.49 13.33 22.93
N ALA A 125 -0.40 13.71 24.22
CA ALA A 125 0.48 14.77 24.70
C ALA A 125 1.96 14.54 24.33
N ASP A 126 2.42 13.30 24.45
CA ASP A 126 3.81 12.88 24.19
C ASP A 126 4.12 12.67 22.70
N GLY A 127 3.12 12.71 21.82
CA GLY A 127 3.29 12.46 20.39
C GLY A 127 3.89 13.66 19.64
N PHE A 128 4.70 13.40 18.62
CA PHE A 128 5.18 14.41 17.68
C PHE A 128 4.32 14.42 16.41
N PHE A 129 3.93 15.59 15.90
CA PHE A 129 3.27 15.67 14.60
C PHE A 129 4.21 15.18 13.49
N CYS A 130 3.67 14.42 12.54
CA CYS A 130 4.46 13.87 11.44
C CYS A 130 4.97 14.95 10.46
N ASP A 131 5.94 14.57 9.65
CA ASP A 131 6.45 15.41 8.57
C ASP A 131 5.36 15.64 7.51
N GLU A 132 5.43 16.79 6.83
CA GLU A 132 4.44 17.21 5.82
C GLU A 132 3.00 17.18 6.34
N TRP A 133 2.80 17.52 7.63
CA TRP A 133 1.51 17.41 8.32
C TRP A 133 0.36 18.09 7.57
N ALA A 134 0.53 19.33 7.10
CA ALA A 134 -0.53 20.07 6.41
C ALA A 134 -1.01 19.31 5.17
N TYR A 135 -0.05 18.93 4.31
CA TYR A 135 -0.32 18.20 3.09
C TYR A 135 -0.98 16.83 3.36
N ARG A 136 -0.45 16.08 4.34
CA ARG A 136 -0.99 14.76 4.72
C ARG A 136 -2.36 14.86 5.36
N LEU A 137 -2.60 15.87 6.19
CA LEU A 137 -3.88 16.11 6.84
C LEU A 137 -4.94 16.45 5.81
N GLU A 138 -4.65 17.37 4.87
CA GLU A 138 -5.56 17.68 3.78
C GLU A 138 -5.86 16.46 2.91
N ALA A 139 -4.84 15.67 2.56
CA ALA A 139 -5.02 14.45 1.78
C ALA A 139 -5.93 13.45 2.50
N ALA A 140 -5.71 13.23 3.81
CA ALA A 140 -6.55 12.36 4.62
C ALA A 140 -7.97 12.91 4.76
N ALA A 141 -8.14 14.19 5.04
CA ALA A 141 -9.45 14.86 5.17
C ALA A 141 -10.31 14.70 3.90
N ARG A 142 -9.71 14.80 2.71
CA ARG A 142 -10.43 14.54 1.44
C ARG A 142 -11.00 13.11 1.36
N THR A 143 -10.36 12.13 2.00
CA THR A 143 -10.87 10.75 2.01
C THR A 143 -12.12 10.58 2.89
N TRP A 144 -12.32 11.47 3.86
CA TRP A 144 -13.45 11.48 4.78
C TRP A 144 -14.71 12.15 4.21
N GLN A 145 -14.58 12.96 3.17
CA GLN A 145 -15.71 13.57 2.47
C GLN A 145 -16.50 12.58 1.58
N ARG A 146 -16.00 11.36 1.40
CA ARG A 146 -16.69 10.35 0.61
C ARG A 146 -17.93 9.85 1.36
N PRO A 147 -19.09 9.67 0.70
CA PRO A 147 -20.32 9.21 1.36
C PRO A 147 -20.13 7.93 2.19
N HIS A 148 -19.42 6.95 1.63
CA HIS A 148 -19.13 5.70 2.34
C HIS A 148 -18.41 5.92 3.69
N ALA A 149 -17.47 6.86 3.75
CA ALA A 149 -16.73 7.15 4.98
C ALA A 149 -17.63 7.82 6.02
N GLN A 150 -18.48 8.75 5.58
CA GLN A 150 -19.43 9.45 6.45
C GLN A 150 -20.48 8.48 7.03
N ASP A 151 -21.01 7.60 6.19
CA ASP A 151 -22.11 6.71 6.57
C ASP A 151 -21.66 5.51 7.42
N ASN A 152 -20.44 5.00 7.24
CA ASN A 152 -20.02 3.70 7.80
C ASN A 152 -18.82 3.76 8.75
N LEU A 153 -17.95 4.76 8.62
CA LEU A 153 -16.65 4.74 9.29
C LEU A 153 -16.55 5.73 10.46
N MET A 154 -17.34 6.81 10.46
CA MET A 154 -17.32 7.82 11.52
C MET A 154 -17.72 7.25 12.90
N ASP A 155 -18.56 6.22 12.93
CA ASP A 155 -18.96 5.53 14.17
C ASP A 155 -17.84 4.69 14.80
N ILE A 156 -16.81 4.32 14.01
CA ILE A 156 -15.67 3.58 14.52
C ILE A 156 -14.89 4.44 15.51
N VAL A 157 -14.68 5.72 15.17
CA VAL A 157 -13.99 6.70 16.03
C VAL A 157 -14.75 8.03 15.99
N PRO A 158 -15.74 8.24 16.88
CA PRO A 158 -16.49 9.48 16.92
C PRO A 158 -15.63 10.70 17.28
N LEU A 159 -16.13 11.90 16.96
CA LEU A 159 -15.48 13.17 17.32
C LEU A 159 -15.23 13.25 18.84
N GLY A 160 -14.01 13.63 19.22
CA GLY A 160 -13.59 13.77 20.62
C GLY A 160 -13.48 12.45 21.40
N LYS A 161 -13.65 11.29 20.76
CA LYS A 161 -13.49 9.98 21.39
C LYS A 161 -12.18 9.33 20.97
N VAL A 162 -11.54 8.69 21.93
CA VAL A 162 -10.33 7.88 21.72
C VAL A 162 -10.70 6.41 21.57
N ARG A 163 -10.08 5.74 20.59
CA ARG A 163 -10.16 4.30 20.40
C ARG A 163 -8.76 3.70 20.41
N GLY A 164 -8.55 2.63 21.18
CA GLY A 164 -7.25 1.96 21.32
C GLY A 164 -7.22 0.45 21.04
N ASN A 165 -8.38 -0.16 20.75
CA ASN A 165 -8.48 -1.61 20.56
C ASN A 165 -8.19 -2.03 19.11
N PHE A 166 -7.04 -1.62 18.58
CA PHE A 166 -6.57 -2.07 17.26
C PHE A 166 -5.61 -3.25 17.39
N ASN A 167 -5.39 -4.00 16.31
CA ASN A 167 -4.42 -5.10 16.26
C ASN A 167 -2.99 -4.53 16.18
N PHE A 168 -2.53 -3.96 17.28
CA PHE A 168 -1.21 -3.34 17.40
C PHE A 168 -0.11 -4.40 17.41
N SER A 169 0.89 -4.23 16.54
CA SER A 169 2.03 -5.15 16.45
C SER A 169 3.34 -4.40 16.21
N LEU A 170 4.40 -4.88 16.86
CA LEU A 170 5.78 -4.42 16.70
C LEU A 170 6.65 -5.40 15.91
N ASP A 171 6.04 -6.42 15.29
CA ASP A 171 6.76 -7.42 14.49
C ASP A 171 7.49 -6.75 13.31
N ASN A 172 6.78 -5.84 12.61
CA ASN A 172 7.33 -5.03 11.53
C ASN A 172 7.57 -3.60 12.03
N LYS A 173 8.81 -3.31 12.40
CA LYS A 173 9.20 -1.99 12.93
C LYS A 173 9.16 -0.94 11.84
N ARG A 174 8.34 0.10 12.04
CA ARG A 174 8.27 1.26 11.16
C ARG A 174 9.36 2.27 11.53
N VAL A 175 10.44 2.30 10.74
CA VAL A 175 11.57 3.22 10.93
C VAL A 175 11.39 4.46 10.03
N LEU A 176 11.38 5.66 10.62
CA LEU A 176 11.04 6.90 9.90
C LEU A 176 12.18 7.42 9.01
N ASN A 177 13.43 7.30 9.48
CA ASN A 177 14.63 7.76 8.79
C ASN A 177 15.34 6.62 8.05
N PHE A 178 14.58 5.66 7.53
CA PHE A 178 15.14 4.58 6.73
C PHE A 178 15.39 5.07 5.31
N GLU A 179 16.65 5.06 4.89
CA GLU A 179 17.07 5.32 3.52
C GLU A 179 17.37 3.99 2.84
N ASN A 180 16.67 3.69 1.75
CA ASN A 180 16.93 2.49 0.96
C ASN A 180 17.94 2.83 -0.15
N VAL A 181 19.21 2.49 0.09
CA VAL A 181 20.27 2.65 -0.91
C VAL A 181 20.30 1.40 -1.79
N VAL A 182 19.78 1.53 -3.01
CA VAL A 182 19.80 0.46 -4.01
C VAL A 182 21.18 0.46 -4.67
N THR A 183 21.87 -0.67 -4.60
CA THR A 183 23.17 -0.90 -5.25
C THR A 183 22.99 -1.74 -6.52
N ASP A 184 23.95 -1.68 -7.44
CA ASP A 184 23.93 -2.53 -8.66
C ASP A 184 23.92 -4.04 -8.33
N ASP A 185 24.38 -4.41 -7.15
CA ASP A 185 24.34 -5.77 -6.62
C ASP A 185 22.91 -6.24 -6.25
N ASP A 186 21.97 -5.32 -5.99
CA ASP A 186 20.55 -5.62 -5.77
C ASP A 186 19.80 -5.85 -7.11
N ASN A 187 20.47 -5.62 -8.23
CA ASN A 187 19.90 -5.82 -9.54
C ASN A 187 19.77 -7.32 -9.83
N VAL A 188 18.55 -7.86 -9.72
CA VAL A 188 18.22 -9.21 -10.13
C VAL A 188 18.52 -9.35 -11.63
N LYS A 189 19.64 -10.01 -11.94
CA LYS A 189 20.01 -10.31 -13.33
C LYS A 189 18.93 -11.22 -13.93
N GLN A 190 18.55 -10.91 -15.16
CA GLN A 190 17.64 -11.74 -15.93
C GLN A 190 18.21 -13.17 -16.00
N ASP A 191 17.36 -14.16 -15.80
CA ASP A 191 17.74 -15.57 -15.94
C ASP A 191 18.34 -15.78 -17.34
N MET A 192 19.57 -16.31 -17.38
CA MET A 192 20.33 -16.52 -18.61
C MET A 192 19.67 -17.55 -19.55
N SER A 193 18.73 -18.36 -19.03
CA SER A 193 17.97 -19.30 -19.85
C SER A 193 16.91 -18.61 -20.74
N ILE A 194 16.51 -17.38 -20.40
CA ILE A 194 15.50 -16.60 -21.13
C ILE A 194 16.18 -15.42 -21.84
N ASP A 195 17.03 -15.73 -22.80
CA ASP A 195 17.70 -14.70 -23.59
C ASP A 195 16.83 -14.24 -24.78
N VAL A 196 15.80 -13.45 -24.47
CA VAL A 196 14.87 -12.88 -25.48
C VAL A 196 15.58 -11.97 -26.49
N TYR A 197 16.76 -11.45 -26.15
CA TYR A 197 17.45 -10.43 -26.95
C TYR A 197 18.84 -10.86 -27.46
N GLY A 198 19.20 -12.15 -27.36
CA GLY A 198 20.51 -12.64 -27.82
C GLY A 198 21.70 -11.95 -27.12
N ARG A 199 21.54 -11.55 -25.85
CA ARG A 199 22.58 -10.94 -25.04
C ARG A 199 23.77 -11.86 -24.78
N ALA A 200 23.57 -13.17 -24.73
CA ALA A 200 24.67 -14.14 -24.62
C ALA A 200 25.57 -14.07 -25.86
N ASP A 201 24.97 -14.05 -27.06
CA ASP A 201 25.71 -13.93 -28.32
C ASP A 201 26.39 -12.56 -28.44
N LYS A 202 25.71 -11.49 -28.00
CA LYS A 202 26.29 -10.15 -27.96
C LYS A 202 27.48 -10.07 -26.99
N LYS A 203 27.35 -10.63 -25.79
CA LYS A 203 28.42 -10.63 -24.78
C LYS A 203 29.62 -11.45 -25.25
N ALA A 204 29.40 -12.62 -25.84
CA ALA A 204 30.48 -13.43 -26.43
C ALA A 204 31.20 -12.69 -27.56
N ARG A 205 30.46 -11.95 -28.39
CA ARG A 205 31.05 -11.12 -29.46
C ARG A 205 31.83 -9.93 -28.90
N ASP A 206 31.29 -9.24 -27.89
CA ASP A 206 31.93 -8.08 -27.26
C ASP A 206 33.19 -8.52 -26.49
N GLU A 207 33.18 -9.70 -25.85
CA GLU A 207 34.35 -10.31 -25.21
C GLU A 207 35.41 -10.75 -26.22
N ALA A 208 35.00 -11.35 -27.35
CA ALA A 208 35.92 -11.71 -28.44
C ALA A 208 36.55 -10.47 -29.09
N MET A 209 35.79 -9.38 -29.24
CA MET A 209 36.29 -8.12 -29.78
C MET A 209 37.23 -7.41 -28.80
N ALA A 210 36.94 -7.46 -27.49
CA ALA A 210 37.83 -6.93 -26.46
C ALA A 210 39.13 -7.74 -26.34
N ALA A 211 39.06 -9.07 -26.46
CA ALA A 211 40.24 -9.93 -26.49
C ALA A 211 41.09 -9.68 -27.74
N ALA A 212 40.47 -9.54 -28.92
CA ALA A 212 41.17 -9.21 -30.16
C ALA A 212 41.83 -7.82 -30.09
N ALA A 213 41.16 -6.83 -29.50
CA ALA A 213 41.74 -5.50 -29.30
C ALA A 213 42.93 -5.52 -28.32
N ALA A 214 42.84 -6.31 -27.24
CA ALA A 214 43.95 -6.48 -26.32
C ALA A 214 45.14 -7.21 -26.97
N GLU A 215 44.89 -8.21 -27.82
CA GLU A 215 45.94 -8.89 -28.58
C GLU A 215 46.59 -7.95 -29.63
N GLU A 216 45.81 -7.14 -30.33
CA GLU A 216 46.35 -6.12 -31.25
C GLU A 216 47.22 -5.10 -30.52
N GLU A 217 46.79 -4.56 -29.38
CA GLU A 217 47.59 -3.63 -28.57
C GLU A 217 48.92 -4.26 -28.09
N THR A 218 48.91 -5.53 -27.68
CA THR A 218 50.16 -6.23 -27.32
C THR A 218 51.09 -6.46 -28.51
N SER A 219 50.53 -6.69 -29.70
CA SER A 219 51.31 -6.92 -30.92
C SER A 219 51.90 -5.63 -31.51
N GLU A 220 51.21 -4.50 -31.36
CA GLU A 220 51.70 -3.17 -31.75
C GLU A 220 52.79 -2.68 -30.80
N ALA A 221 52.65 -2.92 -29.50
CA ALA A 221 53.70 -2.62 -28.52
C ALA A 221 55.00 -3.41 -28.81
N ALA A 222 54.88 -4.70 -29.16
CA ALA A 222 56.04 -5.53 -29.49
C ALA A 222 56.75 -5.10 -30.80
N LYS A 223 56.00 -4.58 -31.79
CA LYS A 223 56.59 -4.04 -33.03
C LYS A 223 57.31 -2.71 -32.79
N GLN A 224 56.76 -1.85 -31.93
CA GLN A 224 57.38 -0.57 -31.59
C GLN A 224 58.69 -0.76 -30.82
N GLU A 225 58.78 -1.78 -29.95
CA GLU A 225 60.05 -2.14 -29.29
C GLU A 225 61.10 -2.64 -30.29
N GLN A 226 60.71 -3.47 -31.26
CA GLN A 226 61.63 -3.96 -32.30
C GLN A 226 62.14 -2.86 -33.23
N GLU A 227 61.26 -1.95 -33.65
CA GLU A 227 61.66 -0.79 -34.47
C GLU A 227 62.58 0.18 -33.70
N ALA A 228 62.38 0.31 -32.38
CA ALA A 228 63.27 1.10 -31.53
C ALA A 228 64.66 0.46 -31.40
N GLU A 229 64.74 -0.86 -31.24
CA GLU A 229 66.01 -1.60 -31.18
C GLU A 229 66.77 -1.57 -32.52
N GLU A 230 66.07 -1.66 -33.66
CA GLU A 230 66.69 -1.55 -35.00
C GLU A 230 67.22 -0.13 -35.28
N LEU A 231 66.51 0.92 -34.86
CA LEU A 231 66.97 2.31 -34.97
C LEU A 231 68.21 2.58 -34.12
N ASP A 232 68.26 2.03 -32.90
CA ASP A 232 69.41 2.19 -32.01
C ASP A 232 70.65 1.44 -32.54
N ALA A 233 70.44 0.25 -33.14
CA ALA A 233 71.48 -0.50 -33.80
C ALA A 233 72.07 0.23 -35.04
N LEU A 234 71.25 0.98 -35.78
CA LEU A 234 71.69 1.76 -36.94
C LEU A 234 72.48 3.03 -36.57
N LEU A 235 72.21 3.62 -35.40
CA LEU A 235 72.93 4.79 -34.89
C LEU A 235 74.29 4.45 -34.24
N ALA A 236 74.53 3.17 -33.95
CA ALA A 236 75.77 2.67 -33.34
C ALA A 236 76.86 2.25 -34.36
N MET A 237 76.60 2.39 -35.67
CA MET A 237 77.59 2.24 -36.76
C MET A 237 78.18 3.57 -37.19
#